data_AF-A0A0C3AWX3-F1
#
_entry.id   AF-A0A0C3AWX3-F1
#
_cell.length_a   1.000
_cell.length_b   1.000
_cell.length_c   1.000
_cell.angle_alpha   90.00
_cell.angle_beta   90.00
_cell.angle_gamma   90.00
#
_symmetry.space_group_name_H-M   'P 1'
#
loop_
_entity.id
_entity.type
_entity.pdbx_description
1 polymer ?
#
loop_
_entity_poly.entity_id
_entity_poly.type
_entity_poly.pdbx_seq_one_letter_code
_entity_poly.pdbx_strand_id
1 'polypeptide(L)' 'MYHSLLFYHVRRWVRASGNVVFESEHTSGGHFAAYEKPAELVGDLRSMFGKGGSAFGVVSGKTGYSQV' A
#
# COMPACT_ATOMS: atom_id res chain seq x y z
N MET A 1 -2.92 12.49 -25.65
CA MET A 1 -4.09 12.47 -24.73
C MET A 1 -4.69 11.06 -24.63
N TYR A 2 -3.90 10.03 -24.25
CA TYR A 2 -4.40 8.63 -24.11
C TYR A 2 -3.72 7.84 -22.97
N HIS A 3 -2.88 8.49 -22.13
CA HIS A 3 -2.08 7.78 -21.13
C HIS A 3 -2.79 7.55 -19.79
N SER A 4 -3.98 8.13 -19.57
CA SER A 4 -4.62 8.11 -18.24
C SER A 4 -5.68 7.03 -18.04
N LEU A 5 -6.08 6.29 -19.08
CA LEU A 5 -7.21 5.35 -18.96
C LEU A 5 -6.81 4.03 -18.27
N LEU A 6 -5.64 3.47 -18.56
CA LEU A 6 -5.21 2.20 -17.96
C LEU A 6 -5.05 2.25 -16.43
N PHE A 7 -4.58 3.38 -15.88
CA PHE A 7 -4.40 3.52 -14.42
C PHE A 7 -5.69 3.89 -13.68
N TYR A 8 -6.60 4.66 -14.29
CA TYR A 8 -7.82 5.13 -13.62
C TYR A 8 -8.83 4.00 -13.34
N HIS A 9 -8.83 2.94 -14.15
CA HIS A 9 -9.78 1.83 -13.99
C HIS A 9 -9.41 0.90 -12.83
N VAL A 10 -8.14 0.52 -12.69
CA VAL A 10 -7.68 -0.37 -11.61
C VAL A 10 -8.04 0.21 -10.25
N ARG A 11 -7.83 1.52 -10.05
CA ARG A 11 -8.11 2.19 -8.78
C ARG A 11 -9.59 2.11 -8.37
N ARG A 12 -10.51 2.33 -9.31
CA ARG A 12 -11.95 2.21 -9.02
C ARG A 12 -12.36 0.77 -8.72
N TRP A 13 -11.79 -0.20 -9.43
CA TRP A 13 -12.12 -1.61 -9.27
C TRP A 13 -11.61 -2.17 -7.94
N VAL A 14 -10.40 -1.77 -7.53
CA VAL A 14 -9.83 -2.13 -6.22
C VAL A 14 -10.68 -1.56 -5.09
N ARG A 15 -11.08 -0.28 -5.17
CA ARG A 15 -11.99 0.34 -4.19
C ARG A 15 -13.38 -0.29 -4.15
N ALA A 16 -13.84 -0.88 -5.25
CA ALA A 16 -15.10 -1.61 -5.31
C ALA A 16 -14.99 -3.05 -4.78
N SER A 17 -13.77 -3.60 -4.69
CA SER A 17 -13.52 -4.99 -4.28
C SER A 17 -13.52 -5.18 -2.76
N GLY A 18 -13.55 -4.11 -1.97
CA GLY A 18 -13.64 -4.18 -0.51
C GLY A 18 -13.23 -2.88 0.18
N ASN A 19 -13.09 -2.95 1.51
CA ASN A 19 -12.65 -1.82 2.31
C ASN A 19 -11.14 -1.60 2.15
N VAL A 20 -10.77 -0.71 1.23
CA VAL A 20 -9.38 -0.30 1.01
C VAL A 20 -8.95 0.66 2.12
N VAL A 21 -8.13 0.16 3.05
CA VAL A 21 -7.63 0.94 4.20
C VAL A 21 -6.31 1.67 3.92
N PHE A 22 -5.62 1.31 2.84
CA PHE A 22 -4.37 1.93 2.41
C PHE A 22 -4.24 1.83 0.88
N GLU A 23 -3.83 2.92 0.25
CA GLU A 23 -3.54 3.00 -1.17
C GLU A 23 -2.43 4.03 -1.39
N SER A 24 -1.38 3.65 -2.11
CA SER A 24 -0.25 4.50 -2.51
C SER A 24 -0.09 4.44 -4.02
N GLU A 25 0.34 5.55 -4.62
CA GLU A 25 0.57 5.64 -6.07
C GLU A 25 2.02 6.07 -6.30
N HIS A 26 2.74 5.33 -7.15
CA HIS A 26 4.12 5.62 -7.52
C HIS A 26 4.19 6.03 -8.98
N THR A 27 5.08 6.97 -9.30
CA THR A 27 5.23 7.51 -10.66
C THR A 27 5.93 6.55 -11.63
N SER A 28 6.53 5.47 -11.12
CA SER A 28 7.28 4.48 -11.90
C SER A 28 7.36 3.14 -11.17
N GLY A 29 7.67 2.06 -11.88
CA GLY A 29 7.71 0.69 -11.38
C GLY A 29 6.73 -0.20 -12.14
N GLY A 30 7.19 -1.38 -12.53
CA GLY A 30 6.44 -2.35 -13.31
C GLY A 30 5.76 -3.42 -12.46
N HIS A 31 5.63 -4.61 -13.04
CA HIS A 31 4.93 -5.74 -12.43
C HIS A 31 5.64 -6.27 -11.18
N PHE A 32 6.95 -6.11 -11.09
CA PHE A 32 7.77 -6.65 -10.01
C PHE A 32 8.30 -5.52 -9.11
N ALA A 33 7.39 -4.81 -8.42
CA ALA A 33 7.74 -3.71 -7.53
C ALA A 33 8.84 -4.06 -6.50
N ALA A 34 8.89 -5.31 -6.02
CA ALA A 34 9.92 -5.78 -5.10
C ALA A 34 11.33 -5.79 -5.71
N TYR A 35 11.46 -6.01 -7.02
CA TYR A 35 12.74 -6.01 -7.73
C TYR A 35 13.07 -4.64 -8.31
N GLU A 36 12.05 -3.96 -8.85
CA GLU A 36 12.23 -2.71 -9.56
C GLU A 36 12.34 -1.51 -8.60
N LYS A 37 11.55 -1.50 -7.53
CA LYS A 37 11.43 -0.39 -6.56
C LYS A 37 11.34 -0.90 -5.12
N PRO A 38 12.32 -1.68 -4.63
CA PRO A 38 12.27 -2.28 -3.30
C PRO A 38 12.08 -1.24 -2.18
N ALA A 39 12.72 -0.08 -2.29
CA ALA A 39 12.63 0.97 -1.28
C ALA A 39 11.22 1.59 -1.16
N GLU A 40 10.56 1.81 -2.30
CA GLU A 40 9.21 2.37 -2.35
C GLU A 40 8.20 1.35 -1.79
N LEU A 41 8.34 0.07 -2.17
CA LEU A 41 7.51 -1.01 -1.62
C LEU A 41 7.69 -1.15 -0.09
N VAL A 42 8.92 -1.10 0.41
CA VAL A 42 9.18 -1.14 1.86
C VAL A 42 8.61 0.09 2.57
N GLY A 43 8.69 1.27 1.93
CA GLY A 43 8.11 2.50 2.44
C GLY A 43 6.59 2.41 2.64
N ASP A 44 5.90 1.83 1.67
CA ASP A 44 4.46 1.61 1.74
C ASP A 44 4.07 0.65 2.86
N LEU A 45 4.77 -0.48 2.98
CA LEU A 45 4.53 -1.45 4.04
C LEU A 45 4.76 -0.83 5.43
N ARG A 46 5.80 -0.01 5.57
CA ARG A 46 6.07 0.73 6.82
C ARG A 46 4.99 1.76 7.11
N SER A 47 4.45 2.43 6.10
CA SER A 47 3.36 3.41 6.27
C SER A 47 2.05 2.72 6.65
N MET A 48 1.76 1.57 6.05
CA MET A 48 0.52 0.82 6.29
C MET A 48 0.52 0.15 7.68
N PHE A 49 1.60 -0.53 8.05
CA PHE A 49 1.69 -1.33 9.29
C PHE A 49 2.45 -0.65 10.44
N GLY A 50 3.12 0.47 10.17
CA GLY A 50 3.84 1.24 11.18
C GLY A 50 2.92 1.86 12.22
N LYS A 51 3.50 2.41 13.32
CA LYS A 51 2.70 3.08 14.36
C LYS A 51 1.86 4.20 13.75
N GLY A 52 0.55 4.18 14.00
CA GLY A 52 -0.39 5.16 13.44
C GLY A 52 -0.77 4.92 11.97
N GLY A 53 -0.24 3.87 11.34
CA GLY A 53 -0.66 3.40 10.03
C GLY A 53 -2.07 2.81 10.05
N SER A 54 -2.73 2.77 8.89
CA SER A 54 -4.12 2.34 8.79
C SER A 54 -4.35 0.85 9.10
N ALA A 55 -3.31 0.02 9.02
CA ALA A 55 -3.33 -1.39 9.43
C ALA A 55 -2.50 -1.64 10.70
N PHE A 56 -2.15 -0.59 11.46
CA PHE A 56 -1.45 -0.74 12.73
C PHE A 56 -2.30 -1.54 13.72
N GLY A 57 -1.69 -2.56 14.35
CA GLY A 57 -2.39 -3.35 15.36
C GLY A 57 -3.58 -4.15 14.81
N VAL A 58 -3.61 -4.42 13.49
CA VAL A 58 -4.65 -5.25 12.86
C VAL A 58 -4.83 -6.61 13.53
N VAL A 59 -3.78 -7.10 14.20
CA VAL A 59 -3.85 -8.28 15.06
C VAL A 59 -4.07 -7.84 16.51
N SER A 60 -5.23 -8.19 17.06
CA SER A 60 -5.60 -7.89 18.44
C SER A 60 -4.52 -8.29 19.43
N GLY A 61 -4.10 -7.34 20.28
CA GLY A 61 -3.07 -7.57 21.31
C GLY A 61 -1.64 -7.71 20.79
N LYS A 62 -1.40 -7.61 19.47
CA LYS A 62 -0.07 -7.68 18.86
C LYS A 62 0.21 -6.45 18.01
N THR A 63 0.96 -5.51 18.59
CA THR A 63 1.34 -4.26 17.90
C THR A 63 2.63 -4.40 17.09
N GLY A 64 3.38 -5.49 17.27
CA GLY A 64 4.69 -5.69 16.63
C GLY A 64 5.82 -4.82 17.22
N TYR A 65 5.52 -4.01 18.24
CA TYR A 65 6.50 -3.26 19.01
C TYR A 65 6.61 -3.87 20.40
N SER A 66 7.83 -4.13 20.86
CA SER A 66 8.05 -4.53 22.26
C SER A 66 7.52 -3.43 23.19
N GLN A 67 6.76 -3.82 24.21
CA GLN A 67 6.48 -2.93 25.33
C GLN A 67 7.78 -2.82 26.12
N VAL A 68 8.55 -1.78 25.83
CA VAL A 68 9.69 -1.37 26.66
C VAL A 68 9.21 -0.55 27.83
#